data_AF-A0AAD2GBT6-F1
#
_entry.id   AF-A0AAD2GBT6-F1
#
_cell.length_a   1.000
_cell.length_b   1.000
_cell.length_c   1.000
_cell.angle_alpha   90.00
_cell.angle_beta   90.00
_cell.angle_gamma   90.00
#
_symmetry.space_group_name_H-M   'P 1'
#
loop_
_entity.id
_entity.type
_entity.pdbx_description
1 polymer ?
#
loop_
_entity_poly.entity_id
_entity_poly.type
_entity_poly.pdbx_seq_one_letter_code
_entity_poly.pdbx_strand_id
1 'polypeptide(L)'
;MKLKVSMNPCSGQRIFRLLVLVVIVAVGLTLQGTSIARVQSDLKLSLLDTVAMVKENIPSVLAEGSEEGRSLRAVTSSPTTSRAPSPQRNWTKPPKDHSEYTRNVERLHRAVNASLEVSSTPPTPSPEEEKKAKEAHIALREQQLVEARERAYQKYGAPIETPYFNASVPFEHFSHIKYYGFAGLGHRLARQAVAMYLARRMGFACRGYWSRTIYSNKTTDLFTEMFEPYTRDDFKYVNSTGKHVGYSNEVDGAMGMVSSNSEGQEGPPCTCTNDEVQVHYDFYMSLRNKYRRRDRIQAFMEENKFAEHIVFGIHIRAGNGETGDFTNKDRPINFDPKVFVLTVLKKIVETWPPDSLSKPPMIFLATDDPKYRMLILDQLEELGLSWPVALLEQEFMESGVLLGANRDSDVDQWHFMFQDMVILSYADVVLAIKYSSFTQSLPASIVMGRPLAERTIKDSFCEFIDVTKEEGSPVTVFANETAPIFEVHCYDQVMRWCCWNPNKTHKKALKFTTLEYQTQFPNMTVYNFAKNEYLSFETALGQTLGKRKLSYVKVL
;
A
#
# COMPACT_ATOMS: atom_id res chain seq x y z
N MET A 1 60.70 -11.89 15.68
CA MET A 1 60.36 -10.69 14.89
C MET A 1 59.10 -10.06 15.49
N LYS A 2 59.17 -8.79 15.94
CA LYS A 2 57.98 -8.03 16.36
C LYS A 2 57.66 -7.03 15.26
N LEU A 3 56.55 -7.24 14.53
CA LEU A 3 55.99 -6.24 13.63
C LEU A 3 54.96 -5.42 14.41
N LYS A 4 55.12 -4.10 14.40
CA LYS A 4 54.14 -3.15 14.95
C LYS A 4 53.42 -2.54 13.76
N VAL A 5 52.15 -2.91 13.55
CA VAL A 5 51.32 -2.36 12.49
C VAL A 5 50.26 -1.46 13.14
N SER A 6 50.26 -0.19 12.77
CA SER A 6 49.16 0.74 13.07
C SER A 6 48.08 0.54 12.01
N MET A 7 46.86 0.20 12.40
CA MET A 7 45.74 -0.01 11.47
C MET A 7 44.50 0.78 11.87
N ASN A 8 43.81 1.26 10.84
CA ASN A 8 42.53 1.97 10.88
C ASN A 8 41.40 1.02 11.37
N PRO A 9 40.44 1.46 12.20
CA PRO A 9 39.54 0.53 12.92
C PRO A 9 38.52 -0.21 12.03
N CYS A 10 38.25 0.26 10.80
CA CYS A 10 37.31 -0.43 9.89
C CYS A 10 37.92 -1.64 9.16
N SER A 11 39.24 -1.66 8.94
CA SER A 11 39.95 -2.77 8.28
C SER A 11 40.27 -3.94 9.22
N GLY A 12 40.37 -3.69 10.54
CA GLY A 12 40.70 -4.71 11.53
C GLY A 12 39.63 -5.80 11.68
N GLN A 13 38.35 -5.46 11.52
CA GLN A 13 37.25 -6.43 11.66
C GLN A 13 37.18 -7.46 10.52
N ARG A 14 37.50 -7.06 9.29
CA ARG A 14 37.50 -7.98 8.14
C ARG A 14 38.67 -8.98 8.22
N ILE A 15 39.85 -8.50 8.61
CA ILE A 15 41.03 -9.36 8.80
C ILE A 15 40.84 -10.30 9.99
N PHE A 16 40.24 -9.84 11.09
CA PHE A 16 39.93 -10.69 12.23
C PHE A 16 38.93 -11.80 11.89
N ARG A 17 37.87 -11.50 11.12
CA ARG A 17 36.91 -12.52 10.65
C ARG A 17 37.57 -13.55 9.72
N LEU A 18 38.48 -13.10 8.84
CA LEU A 18 39.22 -14.00 7.96
C LEU A 18 40.15 -14.93 8.78
N LEU A 19 40.84 -14.39 9.79
CA LEU A 19 41.70 -15.17 10.68
C LEU A 19 40.92 -16.20 11.51
N VAL A 20 39.74 -15.83 12.02
CA VAL A 20 38.86 -16.75 12.75
C VAL A 20 38.37 -17.88 11.83
N LEU A 21 37.99 -17.57 10.59
CA LEU A 21 37.57 -18.56 9.61
C LEU A 21 38.69 -19.56 9.27
N VAL A 22 39.92 -19.06 9.07
CA VAL A 22 41.10 -19.90 8.80
C VAL A 22 41.41 -20.82 9.99
N VAL A 23 41.27 -20.34 11.23
CA VAL A 23 41.47 -21.16 12.44
C VAL A 23 40.39 -22.23 12.56
N ILE A 24 39.13 -21.91 12.30
CA ILE A 24 38.01 -22.89 12.36
C ILE A 24 38.21 -23.99 11.32
N VAL A 25 38.56 -23.62 10.08
CA VAL A 25 38.82 -24.59 9.00
C VAL A 25 40.04 -25.45 9.32
N ALA A 26 41.11 -24.87 9.85
CA ALA A 26 42.29 -25.62 10.26
C ALA A 26 41.97 -26.63 11.38
N VAL A 27 41.20 -26.24 12.40
CA VAL A 27 40.78 -27.13 13.50
C VAL A 27 39.89 -28.26 12.98
N GLY A 28 38.93 -27.95 12.10
CA GLY A 28 38.04 -28.94 11.48
C GLY A 28 38.80 -29.99 10.65
N LEU A 29 39.78 -29.56 9.84
CA LEU A 29 40.59 -30.45 9.02
C LEU A 29 41.57 -31.31 9.84
N THR A 30 42.07 -30.77 10.96
CA THR A 30 42.92 -31.53 11.89
C THR A 30 42.13 -32.64 12.59
N LEU A 31 40.85 -32.41 12.92
CA LEU A 31 39.95 -33.42 13.48
C LEU A 31 39.58 -34.52 12.47
N GLN A 32 39.71 -34.27 11.17
CA GLN A 32 39.45 -35.23 10.09
C GLN A 32 40.69 -36.02 9.64
N GLY A 33 41.82 -35.91 10.35
CA GLY A 33 43.02 -36.71 10.07
C GLY A 33 43.76 -36.34 8.78
N THR A 34 43.49 -35.16 8.21
CA THR A 34 44.21 -34.70 7.02
C THR A 34 45.61 -34.20 7.37
N SER A 35 46.62 -34.63 6.61
CA SER A 35 48.02 -34.25 6.82
C SER A 35 48.23 -32.75 6.62
N ILE A 36 48.77 -32.09 7.65
CA ILE A 36 49.06 -30.64 7.71
C ILE A 36 49.88 -30.16 6.51
N ALA A 37 50.72 -31.02 5.92
CA ALA A 37 51.56 -30.69 4.78
C ALA A 37 50.77 -30.40 3.49
N ARG A 38 49.63 -31.08 3.26
CA ARG A 38 48.74 -30.79 2.10
C ARG A 38 47.95 -29.50 2.30
N VAL A 39 47.47 -29.26 3.51
CA VAL A 39 46.71 -28.03 3.84
C VAL A 39 47.59 -26.79 3.67
N GLN A 40 48.89 -26.89 3.98
CA GLN A 40 49.83 -25.78 3.79
C GLN A 40 50.14 -25.46 2.32
N SER A 41 50.15 -26.45 1.40
CA SER A 41 50.35 -26.15 -0.02
C SER A 41 49.13 -25.45 -0.62
N ASP A 42 47.94 -25.92 -0.26
CA ASP A 42 46.69 -25.47 -0.87
C ASP A 42 46.29 -24.07 -0.38
N LEU A 43 46.54 -23.76 0.91
CA LEU A 43 46.38 -22.39 1.42
C LEU A 43 47.36 -21.40 0.78
N LYS A 44 48.57 -21.86 0.44
CA LYS A 44 49.61 -20.99 -0.13
C LYS A 44 49.29 -20.60 -1.58
N LEU A 45 48.69 -21.50 -2.36
CA LEU A 45 48.17 -21.18 -3.69
C LEU A 45 46.98 -20.20 -3.61
N SER A 46 45.98 -20.50 -2.76
CA SER A 46 44.77 -19.68 -2.64
C SER A 46 45.04 -18.24 -2.16
N LEU A 47 46.04 -18.05 -1.28
CA LEU A 47 46.41 -16.71 -0.81
C LEU A 47 47.11 -15.87 -1.90
N LEU A 48 47.91 -16.51 -2.76
CA LEU A 48 48.62 -15.82 -3.84
C LEU A 48 47.64 -15.33 -4.91
N ASP A 49 46.63 -16.13 -5.24
CA ASP A 49 45.56 -15.75 -6.19
C ASP A 49 44.69 -14.61 -5.64
N THR A 50 44.40 -14.64 -4.34
CA THR A 50 43.61 -13.59 -3.68
C THR A 50 44.37 -12.25 -3.63
N VAL A 51 45.70 -12.29 -3.43
CA VAL A 51 46.53 -11.08 -3.41
C VAL A 51 46.72 -10.49 -4.82
N ALA A 52 46.74 -11.33 -5.86
CA ALA A 52 46.76 -10.88 -7.26
C ALA A 52 45.46 -10.15 -7.63
N MET A 53 44.31 -10.69 -7.25
CA MET A 53 42.98 -10.09 -7.52
C MET A 53 42.78 -8.71 -6.87
N VAL A 54 43.40 -8.45 -5.71
CA VAL A 54 43.26 -7.17 -4.99
C VAL A 54 44.16 -6.08 -5.59
N LYS A 55 45.21 -6.44 -6.33
CA LYS A 55 46.11 -5.47 -6.96
C LYS A 55 45.55 -4.85 -8.24
N GLU A 56 44.61 -5.50 -8.92
CA GLU A 56 44.09 -5.04 -10.21
C GLU A 56 42.87 -4.11 -10.11
N ASN A 57 42.28 -3.90 -8.93
CA ASN A 57 41.01 -3.16 -8.78
C ASN A 57 41.10 -1.89 -7.91
N ILE A 58 42.12 -1.05 -8.11
CA ILE A 58 42.15 0.30 -7.53
C ILE A 58 42.26 1.34 -8.65
N PRO A 59 41.17 2.03 -9.02
CA PRO A 59 41.25 3.20 -9.89
C PRO A 59 41.70 4.44 -9.10
N SER A 60 42.72 5.10 -9.63
CA SER A 60 43.20 6.42 -9.23
C SER A 60 42.24 7.51 -9.73
N VAL A 61 41.74 8.37 -8.84
CA VAL A 61 41.11 9.65 -9.21
C VAL A 61 41.70 10.76 -8.36
N LEU A 62 42.44 11.65 -9.01
CA LEU A 62 42.84 12.96 -8.50
C LEU A 62 42.40 14.03 -9.50
N ALA A 63 41.69 15.03 -8.94
CA ALA A 63 41.74 16.47 -9.19
C ALA A 63 41.40 17.08 -10.57
N GLU A 64 40.44 18.01 -10.55
CA GLU A 64 40.40 19.39 -11.11
C GLU A 64 38.98 19.95 -10.81
N GLY A 65 38.67 21.21 -10.48
CA GLY A 65 39.38 22.49 -10.39
C GLY A 65 38.43 23.64 -10.78
N SER A 66 38.49 24.77 -10.05
CA SER A 66 37.92 26.14 -10.28
C SER A 66 36.42 26.38 -10.01
N GLU A 67 36.00 27.30 -9.11
CA GLU A 67 36.07 28.80 -9.12
C GLU A 67 35.38 29.40 -10.36
N GLU A 68 34.50 30.41 -10.33
CA GLU A 68 34.47 31.66 -9.55
C GLU A 68 33.14 32.42 -9.87
N GLY A 69 32.70 33.34 -8.99
CA GLY A 69 32.31 34.69 -9.47
C GLY A 69 30.85 35.20 -9.44
N ARG A 70 30.65 36.22 -8.58
CA ARG A 70 29.78 37.43 -8.70
C ARG A 70 28.29 37.33 -8.36
N SER A 71 27.61 38.41 -7.97
CA SER A 71 27.84 39.66 -7.21
C SER A 71 26.54 40.46 -7.33
N LEU A 72 25.99 40.89 -6.18
CA LEU A 72 25.16 42.08 -5.93
C LEU A 72 24.35 42.73 -7.09
N ARG A 73 23.04 42.87 -6.86
CA ARG A 73 22.36 44.19 -6.90
C ARG A 73 21.00 44.17 -6.20
N ALA A 74 20.88 45.02 -5.20
CA ALA A 74 19.62 45.51 -4.67
C ALA A 74 19.11 46.67 -5.54
N VAL A 75 17.81 46.71 -5.83
CA VAL A 75 17.10 47.94 -6.16
C VAL A 75 15.71 47.89 -5.54
N THR A 76 15.45 48.90 -4.74
CA THR A 76 14.20 49.28 -4.09
C THR A 76 13.21 49.87 -5.09
N SER A 77 11.91 49.62 -4.90
CA SER A 77 10.86 50.66 -4.94
C SER A 77 9.46 50.04 -4.80
N SER A 78 8.75 50.44 -3.74
CA SER A 78 7.29 50.36 -3.64
C SER A 78 6.66 51.47 -4.48
N PRO A 79 5.39 51.31 -4.90
CA PRO A 79 4.42 52.24 -4.33
C PRO A 79 3.04 51.65 -4.00
N THR A 80 2.54 52.22 -2.92
CA THR A 80 1.21 52.24 -2.31
C THR A 80 0.09 52.49 -3.33
N THR A 81 -1.00 51.71 -3.27
CA THR A 81 -2.32 52.15 -3.76
C THR A 81 -3.45 51.69 -2.84
N SER A 82 -4.48 52.53 -2.86
CA SER A 82 -5.50 52.80 -1.85
C SER A 82 -6.61 51.77 -1.71
N ARG A 83 -7.06 51.62 -0.46
CA ARG A 83 -8.14 50.75 0.03
C ARG A 83 -9.50 51.45 -0.19
N ALA A 84 -10.43 50.80 -0.90
CA ALA A 84 -11.83 51.22 -1.02
C ALA A 84 -12.71 50.48 0.02
N PRO A 85 -13.75 51.12 0.60
CA PRO A 85 -14.61 50.50 1.60
C PRO A 85 -15.75 49.69 0.96
N SER A 86 -16.04 48.53 1.55
CA SER A 86 -17.13 47.61 1.19
C SER A 86 -18.46 47.97 1.88
N PRO A 87 -19.62 47.74 1.25
CA PRO A 87 -20.92 48.03 1.84
C PRO A 87 -21.43 46.90 2.76
N GLN A 88 -21.95 47.28 3.92
CA GLN A 88 -22.65 46.40 4.87
C GLN A 88 -23.99 45.92 4.29
N ARG A 89 -24.25 44.61 4.32
CA ARG A 89 -25.58 44.01 4.10
C ARG A 89 -26.10 43.41 5.40
N ASN A 90 -27.27 43.89 5.82
CA ASN A 90 -28.06 43.35 6.92
C ASN A 90 -28.68 42.00 6.52
N TRP A 91 -28.45 40.97 7.33
CA TRP A 91 -29.10 39.66 7.20
C TRP A 91 -30.30 39.58 8.13
N THR A 92 -31.49 39.34 7.56
CA THR A 92 -32.71 38.98 8.28
C THR A 92 -32.65 37.52 8.76
N LYS A 93 -33.19 37.26 9.96
CA LYS A 93 -33.23 35.96 10.63
C LYS A 93 -34.00 34.89 9.83
N PRO A 94 -33.62 33.60 9.90
CA PRO A 94 -34.36 32.52 9.26
C PRO A 94 -35.65 32.14 10.03
N PRO A 95 -36.65 31.57 9.34
CA PRO A 95 -37.93 31.19 9.94
C PRO A 95 -37.82 29.91 10.79
N LYS A 96 -38.67 29.84 11.81
CA LYS A 96 -38.53 28.98 13.00
C LYS A 96 -39.23 27.62 12.95
N ASP A 97 -39.84 27.19 11.85
CA ASP A 97 -40.72 26.01 11.92
C ASP A 97 -40.36 24.87 10.95
N HIS A 98 -39.52 23.97 11.44
CA HIS A 98 -39.12 22.76 10.73
C HIS A 98 -40.27 21.72 10.65
N SER A 99 -41.32 21.87 11.45
CA SER A 99 -42.42 20.89 11.56
C SER A 99 -43.40 20.93 10.39
N GLU A 100 -43.50 22.06 9.71
CA GLU A 100 -44.38 22.25 8.56
C GLU A 100 -43.80 21.57 7.30
N TYR A 101 -42.47 21.64 7.13
CA TYR A 101 -41.76 20.97 6.05
C TYR A 101 -41.94 19.45 6.10
N THR A 102 -41.77 18.84 7.27
CA THR A 102 -41.91 17.39 7.47
C THR A 102 -43.34 16.91 7.15
N ARG A 103 -44.37 17.68 7.56
CA ARG A 103 -45.77 17.35 7.26
C ARG A 103 -46.10 17.40 5.77
N ASN A 104 -45.47 18.31 5.02
CA ASN A 104 -45.69 18.42 3.57
C ASN A 104 -45.02 17.27 2.80
N VAL A 105 -43.85 16.81 3.23
CA VAL A 105 -43.18 15.64 2.63
C VAL A 105 -44.00 14.35 2.85
N GLU A 106 -44.55 14.15 4.06
CA GLU A 106 -45.39 12.98 4.35
C GLU A 106 -46.71 12.95 3.56
N ARG A 107 -47.32 14.12 3.29
CA ARG A 107 -48.51 14.20 2.43
C ARG A 107 -48.21 13.82 0.99
N LEU A 108 -47.06 14.28 0.46
CA LEU A 108 -46.63 13.96 -0.89
C LEU A 108 -46.39 12.45 -1.05
N HIS A 109 -45.75 11.82 -0.06
CA HIS A 109 -45.47 10.39 -0.09
C HIS A 109 -46.74 9.54 -0.04
N ARG A 110 -47.74 9.95 0.76
CA ARG A 110 -49.06 9.29 0.78
C ARG A 110 -49.82 9.43 -0.54
N ALA A 111 -49.77 10.60 -1.18
CA ALA A 111 -50.44 10.82 -2.46
C ALA A 111 -49.85 9.92 -3.57
N VAL A 112 -48.52 9.80 -3.64
CA VAL A 112 -47.82 8.95 -4.62
C VAL A 112 -48.17 7.47 -4.44
N ASN A 113 -48.19 6.98 -3.19
CA ASN A 113 -48.52 5.58 -2.92
C ASN A 113 -49.99 5.25 -3.20
N ALA A 114 -50.91 6.17 -2.91
CA ALA A 114 -52.34 5.99 -3.22
C ALA A 114 -52.60 5.91 -4.74
N SER A 115 -51.79 6.60 -5.56
CA SER A 115 -51.90 6.53 -7.02
C SER A 115 -51.34 5.24 -7.64
N LEU A 116 -50.58 4.44 -6.91
CA LEU A 116 -50.00 3.16 -7.39
C LEU A 116 -50.92 1.94 -7.18
N GLU A 117 -52.02 2.08 -6.44
CA GLU A 117 -52.93 0.95 -6.09
C GLU A 117 -54.10 0.73 -7.07
N VAL A 118 -54.12 1.39 -8.24
CA VAL A 118 -55.21 1.21 -9.23
C VAL A 118 -54.78 0.39 -10.46
N SER A 119 -55.17 -0.89 -10.41
CA SER A 119 -55.73 -1.70 -11.52
C SER A 119 -54.83 -2.33 -12.61
N SER A 120 -55.05 -3.64 -12.76
CA SER A 120 -54.72 -4.58 -13.85
C SER A 120 -53.25 -5.00 -14.01
N THR A 121 -53.01 -6.31 -13.86
CA THR A 121 -51.74 -6.99 -14.15
C THR A 121 -51.31 -6.72 -15.59
N PRO A 122 -50.21 -5.98 -15.82
CA PRO A 122 -49.68 -5.76 -17.15
C PRO A 122 -49.04 -7.05 -17.68
N PRO A 123 -49.01 -7.26 -19.00
CA PRO A 123 -48.19 -8.31 -19.59
C PRO A 123 -46.73 -8.10 -19.20
N THR A 124 -46.03 -9.19 -18.88
CA THR A 124 -44.61 -9.16 -18.53
C THR A 124 -43.82 -8.56 -19.70
N PRO A 125 -43.12 -7.42 -19.51
CA PRO A 125 -42.36 -6.79 -20.58
C PRO A 125 -41.26 -7.72 -21.07
N SER A 126 -40.96 -7.68 -22.36
CA SER A 126 -39.82 -8.40 -22.91
C SER A 126 -38.50 -7.89 -22.26
N PRO A 127 -37.43 -8.71 -22.21
CA PRO A 127 -36.16 -8.27 -21.61
C PRO A 127 -35.59 -6.98 -22.22
N GLU A 128 -35.86 -6.73 -23.50
CA GLU A 128 -35.43 -5.51 -24.19
C GLU A 128 -36.25 -4.28 -23.77
N GLU A 129 -37.56 -4.45 -23.53
CA GLU A 129 -38.43 -3.42 -22.97
C GLU A 129 -38.07 -3.13 -21.50
N GLU A 130 -37.70 -4.14 -20.72
CA GLU A 130 -37.25 -3.96 -19.33
C GLU A 130 -35.93 -3.17 -19.29
N LYS A 131 -34.98 -3.47 -20.19
CA LYS A 131 -33.74 -2.71 -20.32
C LYS A 131 -34.01 -1.24 -20.71
N LYS A 132 -34.83 -1.00 -21.73
CA LYS A 132 -35.21 0.36 -22.14
C LYS A 132 -35.95 1.11 -21.03
N ALA A 133 -36.80 0.44 -20.27
CA ALA A 133 -37.50 1.03 -19.13
C ALA A 133 -36.54 1.41 -18.00
N LYS A 134 -35.53 0.57 -17.71
CA LYS A 134 -34.48 0.89 -16.72
C LYS A 134 -33.62 2.08 -17.17
N GLU A 135 -33.20 2.11 -18.43
CA GLU A 135 -32.43 3.23 -18.99
C GLU A 135 -33.25 4.53 -18.98
N ALA A 136 -34.52 4.49 -19.38
CA ALA A 136 -35.42 5.64 -19.31
C ALA A 136 -35.68 6.11 -17.87
N HIS A 137 -35.78 5.19 -16.91
CA HIS A 137 -35.94 5.53 -15.50
C HIS A 137 -34.69 6.21 -14.91
N ILE A 138 -33.49 5.73 -15.28
CA ILE A 138 -32.23 6.36 -14.88
C ILE A 138 -32.15 7.77 -15.47
N ALA A 139 -32.41 7.93 -16.77
CA ALA A 139 -32.39 9.23 -17.44
C ALA A 139 -33.41 10.22 -16.83
N LEU A 140 -34.62 9.75 -16.53
CA LEU A 140 -35.65 10.57 -15.87
C LEU A 140 -35.21 11.00 -14.46
N ARG A 141 -34.58 10.11 -13.69
CA ARG A 141 -34.07 10.43 -12.35
C ARG A 141 -32.94 11.45 -12.40
N GLU A 142 -32.05 11.36 -13.38
CA GLU A 142 -30.99 12.36 -13.61
C GLU A 142 -31.58 13.71 -14.01
N GLN A 143 -32.55 13.73 -14.93
CA GLN A 143 -33.26 14.95 -15.32
C GLN A 143 -33.97 15.60 -14.12
N GLN A 144 -34.68 14.82 -13.31
CA GLN A 144 -35.34 15.32 -12.09
C GLN A 144 -34.34 15.89 -11.07
N LEU A 145 -33.15 15.30 -10.96
CA LEU A 145 -32.07 15.83 -10.11
C LEU A 145 -31.52 17.16 -10.65
N VAL A 146 -31.36 17.30 -11.96
CA VAL A 146 -30.94 18.55 -12.61
C VAL A 146 -32.01 19.63 -12.40
N GLU A 147 -33.27 19.34 -12.69
CA GLU A 147 -34.37 20.29 -12.50
C GLU A 147 -34.57 20.69 -11.02
N ALA A 148 -34.38 19.76 -10.08
CA ALA A 148 -34.43 20.06 -8.66
C ALA A 148 -33.27 20.99 -8.23
N ARG A 149 -32.07 20.78 -8.79
CA ARG A 149 -30.91 21.67 -8.57
C ARG A 149 -31.16 23.06 -9.15
N GLU A 150 -31.70 23.16 -10.36
CA GLU A 150 -32.04 24.43 -11.00
C GLU A 150 -33.14 25.18 -10.24
N ARG A 151 -34.21 24.48 -9.82
CA ARG A 151 -35.27 25.07 -8.98
C ARG A 151 -34.74 25.55 -7.63
N ALA A 152 -33.83 24.80 -7.01
CA ALA A 152 -33.16 25.24 -5.80
C ALA A 152 -32.28 26.48 -6.06
N TYR A 153 -31.54 26.50 -7.17
CA TYR A 153 -30.71 27.64 -7.56
C TYR A 153 -31.54 28.90 -7.81
N GLN A 154 -32.65 28.80 -8.56
CA GLN A 154 -33.55 29.92 -8.82
C GLN A 154 -34.24 30.44 -7.55
N LYS A 155 -34.61 29.55 -6.63
CA LYS A 155 -35.34 29.92 -5.41
C LYS A 155 -34.44 30.48 -4.31
N TYR A 156 -33.19 30.04 -4.22
CA TYR A 156 -32.29 30.36 -3.10
C TYR A 156 -31.00 31.08 -3.51
N GLY A 157 -30.79 31.34 -4.80
CA GLY A 157 -29.63 32.09 -5.32
C GLY A 157 -28.29 31.36 -5.25
N ALA A 158 -28.28 30.12 -4.74
CA ALA A 158 -27.17 29.18 -4.68
C ALA A 158 -27.73 27.79 -4.32
N PRO A 159 -27.01 26.68 -4.60
CA PRO A 159 -27.45 25.35 -4.18
C PRO A 159 -27.75 25.34 -2.67
N ILE A 160 -28.86 24.76 -2.25
CA ILE A 160 -29.11 24.46 -0.84
C ILE A 160 -28.09 23.40 -0.44
N GLU A 161 -26.96 23.85 0.07
CA GLU A 161 -26.00 22.98 0.74
C GLU A 161 -26.75 22.32 1.91
N THR A 162 -26.73 20.99 1.93
CA THR A 162 -26.95 20.26 3.17
C THR A 162 -26.06 20.89 4.26
N PRO A 163 -26.41 20.85 5.56
CA PRO A 163 -25.66 21.52 6.64
C PRO A 163 -24.27 20.90 6.90
N TYR A 164 -23.66 20.28 5.90
CA TYR A 164 -22.27 19.88 5.84
C TYR A 164 -21.42 21.14 5.78
N PHE A 165 -20.67 21.37 6.86
CA PHE A 165 -19.41 22.09 6.91
C PHE A 165 -19.14 23.04 5.72
N ASN A 166 -19.49 24.30 5.92
CA ASN A 166 -19.39 25.43 4.98
C ASN A 166 -18.23 25.29 3.97
N ALA A 167 -18.53 25.45 2.67
CA ALA A 167 -17.54 25.45 1.58
C ALA A 167 -16.35 26.40 1.81
N SER A 168 -16.49 27.33 2.76
CA SER A 168 -15.55 28.38 3.11
C SER A 168 -14.41 27.99 4.04
N VAL A 169 -14.32 26.77 4.58
CA VAL A 169 -13.23 26.39 5.50
C VAL A 169 -12.03 25.87 4.69
N PRO A 170 -10.89 26.58 4.68
CA PRO A 170 -9.69 26.09 4.00
C PRO A 170 -9.25 24.72 4.55
N PHE A 171 -8.71 23.87 3.68
CA PHE A 171 -8.35 22.48 4.00
C PHE A 171 -7.36 22.36 5.16
N GLU A 172 -6.56 23.40 5.38
CA GLU A 172 -5.60 23.50 6.48
C GLU A 172 -6.29 23.54 7.85
N HIS A 173 -7.56 23.97 7.92
CA HIS A 173 -8.28 24.09 9.17
C HIS A 173 -9.01 22.82 9.58
N PHE A 174 -9.17 21.82 8.72
CA PHE A 174 -9.77 20.55 9.10
C PHE A 174 -9.01 19.89 10.25
N SER A 175 -9.68 19.06 11.03
CA SER A 175 -8.99 18.14 11.91
C SER A 175 -8.36 17.03 11.07
N HIS A 176 -7.11 16.67 11.34
CA HIS A 176 -6.36 15.69 10.52
C HIS A 176 -5.78 14.56 11.37
N ILE A 177 -5.89 13.34 10.88
CA ILE A 177 -4.96 12.26 11.16
C ILE A 177 -3.81 12.37 10.16
N LYS A 178 -2.58 12.47 10.68
CA LYS A 178 -1.34 12.49 9.90
C LYS A 178 -0.69 11.11 10.02
N TYR A 179 -0.71 10.34 8.95
CA TYR A 179 -0.06 9.04 8.93
C TYR A 179 1.38 9.15 8.43
N TYR A 180 2.32 8.58 9.20
CA TYR A 180 3.76 8.58 8.89
C TYR A 180 4.22 7.20 8.38
N GLY A 181 4.39 7.13 7.06
CA GLY A 181 4.83 6.01 6.23
C GLY A 181 6.35 5.75 6.29
N PHE A 182 6.85 4.57 6.67
CA PHE A 182 8.29 4.26 6.59
C PHE A 182 8.66 2.85 6.05
N ALA A 183 7.68 1.96 5.88
CA ALA A 183 7.86 0.57 5.43
C ALA A 183 7.72 0.42 3.89
N GLY A 184 7.61 -0.80 3.37
CA GLY A 184 7.33 -1.04 1.94
C GLY A 184 5.93 -0.58 1.52
N LEU A 185 5.70 -0.42 0.21
CA LEU A 185 4.49 0.22 -0.34
C LEU A 185 3.18 -0.44 0.14
N GLY A 186 3.06 -1.76 0.03
CA GLY A 186 1.86 -2.48 0.47
C GLY A 186 1.59 -2.32 1.98
N HIS A 187 2.64 -2.27 2.81
CA HIS A 187 2.48 -1.99 4.24
C HIS A 187 2.05 -0.54 4.47
N ARG A 188 2.66 0.41 3.75
CA ARG A 188 2.32 1.84 3.87
C ARG A 188 0.84 2.07 3.56
N LEU A 189 0.37 1.45 2.48
CA LEU A 189 -1.00 1.48 2.01
C LEU A 189 -1.98 0.83 2.99
N ALA A 190 -1.66 -0.36 3.50
CA ALA A 190 -2.49 -1.04 4.50
C ALA A 190 -2.69 -0.20 5.76
N ARG A 191 -1.63 0.43 6.28
CA ARG A 191 -1.72 1.29 7.48
C ARG A 191 -2.39 2.63 7.20
N GLN A 192 -2.20 3.21 6.02
CA GLN A 192 -2.95 4.40 5.59
C GLN A 192 -4.45 4.08 5.52
N ALA A 193 -4.85 2.91 5.02
CA ALA A 193 -6.26 2.51 4.98
C ALA A 193 -6.88 2.43 6.39
N VAL A 194 -6.15 1.87 7.36
CA VAL A 194 -6.57 1.88 8.77
C VAL A 194 -6.69 3.31 9.31
N ALA A 195 -5.73 4.18 8.99
CA ALA A 195 -5.78 5.59 9.39
C ALA A 195 -7.00 6.32 8.77
N MET A 196 -7.36 6.00 7.52
CA MET A 196 -8.57 6.52 6.87
C MET A 196 -9.84 6.06 7.59
N TYR A 197 -9.91 4.79 8.00
CA TYR A 197 -11.03 4.28 8.79
C TYR A 197 -11.16 5.02 10.13
N LEU A 198 -10.06 5.16 10.88
CA LEU A 198 -10.05 5.93 12.13
C LEU A 198 -10.47 7.39 11.90
N ALA A 199 -9.97 8.03 10.85
CA ALA A 199 -10.30 9.40 10.52
C ALA A 199 -11.80 9.57 10.25
N ARG A 200 -12.41 8.66 9.47
CA ARG A 200 -13.86 8.65 9.24
C ARG A 200 -14.66 8.49 10.53
N ARG A 201 -14.24 7.60 11.42
CA ARG A 201 -14.88 7.39 12.74
C ARG A 201 -14.82 8.64 13.62
N MET A 202 -13.74 9.43 13.50
CA MET A 202 -13.53 10.66 14.27
C MET A 202 -14.12 11.91 13.60
N GLY A 203 -14.57 11.82 12.35
CA GLY A 203 -14.95 12.99 11.54
C GLY A 203 -13.76 13.87 11.17
N PHE A 204 -12.59 13.26 10.99
CA PHE A 204 -11.31 13.91 10.66
C PHE A 204 -10.94 13.63 9.19
N ALA A 205 -10.15 14.51 8.60
CA ALA A 205 -9.40 14.24 7.38
C ALA A 205 -8.23 13.29 7.70
N CYS A 206 -7.73 12.57 6.71
CA CYS A 206 -6.50 11.80 6.83
C CYS A 206 -5.51 12.23 5.74
N ARG A 207 -4.23 12.36 6.10
CA ARG A 207 -3.14 12.69 5.18
C ARG A 207 -1.98 11.71 5.36
N GLY A 208 -1.49 11.16 4.26
CA GLY A 208 -0.28 10.35 4.24
C GLY A 208 0.97 11.21 4.11
N TYR A 209 2.00 10.87 4.88
CA TYR A 209 3.35 11.44 4.85
C TYR A 209 4.35 10.29 4.78
N TRP A 210 4.95 10.06 3.60
CA TRP A 210 5.68 8.83 3.29
C TRP A 210 7.19 9.02 3.17
N SER A 211 7.73 10.22 3.38
CA SER A 211 9.17 10.48 3.38
C SER A 211 9.81 10.29 4.77
N ARG A 212 10.91 9.53 4.86
CA ARG A 212 11.71 9.42 6.11
C ARG A 212 12.48 10.67 6.48
N THR A 213 12.84 11.49 5.49
CA THR A 213 13.54 12.75 5.77
C THR A 213 12.56 13.70 6.40
N ILE A 214 12.77 13.97 7.69
CA ILE A 214 12.23 15.14 8.39
C ILE A 214 12.50 16.32 7.47
N TYR A 215 11.46 16.81 6.80
CA TYR A 215 11.41 17.95 5.89
C TYR A 215 12.74 18.72 5.79
N SER A 216 13.67 18.21 4.99
CA SER A 216 14.62 19.13 4.37
C SER A 216 13.79 19.89 3.35
N ASN A 217 14.02 21.19 3.17
CA ASN A 217 13.22 22.07 2.30
C ASN A 217 13.15 21.64 0.81
N LYS A 218 13.66 20.45 0.46
CA LYS A 218 13.81 19.91 -0.88
C LYS A 218 13.19 18.51 -1.10
N THR A 219 12.62 17.86 -0.08
CA THR A 219 12.04 16.51 -0.26
C THR A 219 10.54 16.61 -0.49
N THR A 220 10.10 16.42 -1.73
CA THR A 220 8.69 16.18 -2.06
C THR A 220 8.23 14.91 -1.33
N ASP A 221 7.10 14.99 -0.65
CA ASP A 221 6.49 13.84 0.00
C ASP A 221 6.08 12.80 -1.06
N LEU A 222 6.51 11.55 -0.88
CA LEU A 222 6.29 10.49 -1.86
C LEU A 222 4.80 10.25 -2.16
N PHE A 223 3.92 10.36 -1.15
CA PHE A 223 2.48 10.20 -1.38
C PHE A 223 1.97 11.30 -2.33
N THR A 224 2.34 12.54 -2.04
CA THR A 224 1.98 13.69 -2.87
C THR A 224 2.57 13.58 -4.28
N GLU A 225 3.75 12.96 -4.43
CA GLU A 225 4.37 12.73 -5.73
C GLU A 225 3.64 11.68 -6.57
N MET A 226 3.13 10.61 -5.95
CA MET A 226 2.49 9.51 -6.67
C MET A 226 1.04 9.79 -7.05
N PHE A 227 0.33 10.60 -6.27
CA PHE A 227 -1.11 10.80 -6.40
C PHE A 227 -1.47 12.25 -6.73
N GLU A 228 -2.61 12.44 -7.37
CA GLU A 228 -3.23 13.76 -7.53
C GLU A 228 -3.54 14.36 -6.14
N PRO A 229 -3.53 15.69 -6.00
CA PRO A 229 -3.85 16.35 -4.74
C PRO A 229 -5.22 15.94 -4.20
N TYR A 230 -5.34 15.95 -2.88
CA TYR A 230 -6.64 15.73 -2.24
C TYR A 230 -7.67 16.78 -2.70
N THR A 231 -8.89 16.33 -2.94
CA THR A 231 -10.05 17.15 -3.27
C THR A 231 -11.02 17.19 -2.09
N ARG A 232 -12.00 18.10 -2.13
CA ARG A 232 -13.04 18.17 -1.09
C ARG A 232 -13.81 16.85 -0.93
N ASP A 233 -13.96 16.10 -2.01
CA ASP A 233 -14.68 14.81 -2.03
C ASP A 233 -14.00 13.73 -1.18
N ASP A 234 -12.68 13.84 -0.95
CA ASP A 234 -11.95 12.93 -0.05
C ASP A 234 -12.33 13.15 1.43
N PHE A 235 -12.96 14.28 1.74
CA PHE A 235 -13.24 14.74 3.09
C PHE A 235 -14.73 14.91 3.38
N LYS A 236 -15.59 14.19 2.65
CA LYS A 236 -17.05 14.25 2.82
C LYS A 236 -17.56 13.95 4.24
N TYR A 237 -16.74 13.31 5.08
CA TYR A 237 -17.07 12.94 6.45
C TYR A 237 -16.48 13.88 7.51
N VAL A 238 -15.72 14.90 7.10
CA VAL A 238 -15.03 15.79 8.04
C VAL A 238 -16.01 16.76 8.66
N ASN A 239 -16.09 16.76 9.99
CA ASN A 239 -16.98 17.62 10.76
C ASN A 239 -16.26 18.32 11.93
N SER A 240 -14.93 18.27 11.94
CA SER A 240 -14.09 18.84 12.99
C SER A 240 -12.96 19.70 12.39
N THR A 241 -12.54 20.72 13.13
CA THR A 241 -11.46 21.65 12.76
C THR A 241 -10.41 21.80 13.85
N GLY A 242 -9.16 22.09 13.47
CA GLY A 242 -8.10 22.53 14.37
C GLY A 242 -7.54 21.47 15.33
N LYS A 243 -7.81 20.19 15.07
CA LYS A 243 -7.25 19.06 15.87
C LYS A 243 -6.32 18.23 15.00
N HIS A 244 -5.18 17.81 15.54
CA HIS A 244 -4.24 16.96 14.82
C HIS A 244 -3.85 15.73 15.64
N VAL A 245 -3.85 14.58 14.97
CA VAL A 245 -3.45 13.28 15.53
C VAL A 245 -2.34 12.71 14.66
N GLY A 246 -1.20 12.38 15.25
CA GLY A 246 -0.15 11.61 14.57
C GLY A 246 -0.43 10.12 14.66
N TYR A 247 -0.26 9.40 13.54
CA TYR A 247 -0.37 7.95 13.46
C TYR A 247 0.88 7.39 12.77
N SER A 248 1.71 6.61 13.47
CA SER A 248 2.93 6.01 12.90
C SER A 248 2.78 4.51 12.68
N ASN A 249 3.49 4.00 11.67
CA ASN A 249 3.51 2.59 11.25
C ASN A 249 3.80 1.58 12.37
N GLU A 250 4.60 2.00 13.34
CA GLU A 250 5.05 1.19 14.45
C GLU A 250 5.05 2.10 15.66
N VAL A 251 4.08 1.92 16.55
CA VAL A 251 4.23 2.46 17.89
C VAL A 251 5.22 1.51 18.57
N ASP A 252 6.49 1.88 18.66
CA ASP A 252 7.43 1.25 19.59
C ASP A 252 6.82 1.37 20.99
N GLY A 253 6.25 0.28 21.50
CA GLY A 253 5.42 0.27 22.70
C GLY A 253 4.02 -0.30 22.52
N ALA A 254 3.55 -0.50 21.28
CA ALA A 254 2.55 -1.52 20.99
C ALA A 254 3.26 -2.88 21.10
N MET A 255 3.57 -3.28 22.34
CA MET A 255 3.88 -4.68 22.65
C MET A 255 2.84 -5.51 21.91
N GLY A 256 3.31 -6.35 20.98
CA GLY A 256 2.45 -7.33 20.36
C GLY A 256 1.90 -8.18 21.48
N MET A 257 0.70 -7.86 21.96
CA MET A 257 -0.04 -8.73 22.85
C MET A 257 -0.32 -9.99 22.04
N VAL A 258 0.51 -10.99 22.30
CA VAL A 258 0.19 -12.37 22.04
C VAL A 258 -1.02 -12.64 22.93
N SER A 259 -2.23 -12.54 22.37
CA SER A 259 -3.35 -13.23 22.98
C SER A 259 -2.97 -14.71 22.90
N SER A 260 -2.49 -15.25 24.02
CA SER A 260 -2.53 -16.69 24.23
C SER A 260 -4.01 -17.03 24.17
N ASN A 261 -4.46 -17.56 23.02
CA ASN A 261 -5.72 -18.26 23.00
C ASN A 261 -5.51 -19.44 23.95
N SER A 262 -6.09 -19.32 25.15
CA SER A 262 -6.32 -20.45 26.03
C SER A 262 -6.98 -21.54 25.20
N GLU A 263 -6.35 -22.71 25.19
CA GLU A 263 -6.74 -23.89 24.44
C GLU A 263 -8.26 -24.13 24.52
N GLY A 264 -8.92 -24.28 23.36
CA GLY A 264 -10.25 -24.91 23.28
C GLY A 264 -11.49 -24.03 23.10
N GLN A 265 -11.39 -22.72 22.88
CA GLN A 265 -12.55 -21.90 22.48
C GLN A 265 -12.50 -21.51 21.00
N GLU A 266 -13.66 -21.61 20.35
CA GLU A 266 -13.94 -21.14 18.97
C GLU A 266 -13.20 -19.82 18.72
N GLY A 267 -12.54 -19.72 17.55
CA GLY A 267 -11.60 -18.64 17.24
C GLY A 267 -12.16 -17.24 17.59
N PRO A 268 -11.27 -16.28 17.89
CA PRO A 268 -11.70 -14.95 18.34
C PRO A 268 -12.72 -14.36 17.35
N PRO A 269 -13.76 -13.65 17.85
CA PRO A 269 -14.74 -13.00 17.01
C PRO A 269 -14.01 -12.16 15.97
N CYS A 270 -14.40 -12.31 14.70
CA CYS A 270 -13.78 -11.61 13.60
C CYS A 270 -13.71 -10.11 13.89
N THR A 271 -12.51 -9.52 13.78
CA THR A 271 -12.29 -8.11 14.14
C THR A 271 -12.61 -7.15 12.99
N CYS A 272 -12.77 -7.65 11.76
CA CYS A 272 -13.21 -6.82 10.64
C CYS A 272 -14.67 -6.44 10.77
N THR A 273 -14.98 -5.22 10.33
CA THR A 273 -16.36 -4.75 10.18
C THR A 273 -16.63 -4.41 8.71
N ASN A 274 -17.89 -4.50 8.28
CA ASN A 274 -18.28 -4.09 6.94
C ASN A 274 -17.96 -2.61 6.65
N ASP A 275 -18.06 -1.74 7.65
CA ASP A 275 -17.71 -0.30 7.52
C ASP A 275 -16.21 -0.12 7.27
N GLU A 276 -15.35 -0.85 8.00
CA GLU A 276 -13.90 -0.83 7.76
C GLU A 276 -13.55 -1.34 6.36
N VAL A 277 -14.12 -2.48 5.95
CA VAL A 277 -13.92 -3.06 4.61
C VAL A 277 -14.33 -2.08 3.53
N GLN A 278 -15.49 -1.42 3.68
CA GLN A 278 -15.96 -0.43 2.72
C GLN A 278 -15.02 0.79 2.66
N VAL A 279 -14.51 1.27 3.80
CA VAL A 279 -13.54 2.38 3.82
C VAL A 279 -12.25 2.01 3.12
N HIS A 280 -11.74 0.80 3.35
CA HIS A 280 -10.54 0.32 2.66
C HIS A 280 -10.76 0.27 1.15
N TYR A 281 -11.87 -0.32 0.70
CA TYR A 281 -12.24 -0.35 -0.71
C TYR A 281 -12.34 1.05 -1.33
N ASP A 282 -13.10 1.96 -0.71
CA ASP A 282 -13.27 3.35 -1.17
C ASP A 282 -11.91 4.08 -1.27
N PHE A 283 -11.04 3.89 -0.28
CA PHE A 283 -9.72 4.49 -0.25
C PHE A 283 -8.84 3.97 -1.40
N TYR A 284 -8.74 2.65 -1.59
CA TYR A 284 -7.93 2.08 -2.65
C TYR A 284 -8.45 2.40 -4.05
N MET A 285 -9.77 2.42 -4.23
CA MET A 285 -10.40 2.88 -5.47
C MET A 285 -10.06 4.34 -5.76
N SER A 286 -10.11 5.22 -4.76
CA SER A 286 -9.71 6.63 -4.89
C SER A 286 -8.24 6.75 -5.30
N LEU A 287 -7.33 6.03 -4.63
CA LEU A 287 -5.90 6.05 -4.97
C LEU A 287 -5.63 5.58 -6.41
N ARG A 288 -6.30 4.51 -6.84
CA ARG A 288 -6.16 4.01 -8.21
C ARG A 288 -6.57 5.06 -9.23
N ASN A 289 -7.70 5.74 -9.00
CA ASN A 289 -8.23 6.75 -9.92
C ASN A 289 -7.38 8.03 -9.94
N LYS A 290 -6.78 8.37 -8.79
CA LYS A 290 -5.91 9.55 -8.61
C LYS A 290 -4.44 9.28 -8.92
N TYR A 291 -4.10 8.10 -9.41
CA TYR A 291 -2.72 7.78 -9.71
C TYR A 291 -2.21 8.56 -10.93
N ARG A 292 -1.10 9.29 -10.78
CA ARG A 292 -0.61 10.21 -11.82
C ARG A 292 -0.16 9.53 -13.11
N ARG A 293 0.25 8.25 -13.06
CA ARG A 293 0.72 7.48 -14.23
C ARG A 293 -0.31 6.45 -14.71
N ARG A 294 -1.60 6.75 -14.58
CA ARG A 294 -2.69 5.87 -15.01
C ARG A 294 -2.67 5.57 -16.51
N ASP A 295 -2.25 6.53 -17.35
CA ASP A 295 -2.23 6.36 -18.80
C ASP A 295 -1.27 5.25 -19.23
N ARG A 296 -0.12 5.11 -18.55
CA ARG A 296 0.82 4.00 -18.78
C ARG A 296 0.19 2.64 -18.45
N ILE A 297 -0.65 2.58 -17.42
CA ILE A 297 -1.37 1.36 -17.05
C ILE A 297 -2.42 1.03 -18.12
N GLN A 298 -3.19 2.02 -18.55
CA GLN A 298 -4.20 1.84 -19.60
C GLN A 298 -3.56 1.34 -20.90
N ALA A 299 -2.48 1.98 -21.35
CA ALA A 299 -1.74 1.56 -22.55
C ALA A 299 -1.26 0.10 -22.45
N PHE A 300 -0.69 -0.28 -21.29
CA PHE A 300 -0.26 -1.66 -21.05
C PHE A 300 -1.41 -2.67 -21.13
N MET A 301 -2.57 -2.33 -20.54
CA MET A 301 -3.76 -3.19 -20.53
C MET A 301 -4.35 -3.37 -21.93
N GLU A 302 -4.34 -2.30 -22.74
CA GLU A 302 -4.79 -2.30 -24.14
C GLU A 302 -3.84 -3.10 -25.04
N GLU A 303 -2.53 -2.87 -24.93
CA GLU A 303 -1.49 -3.59 -25.68
C GLU A 303 -1.57 -5.11 -25.45
N ASN A 304 -1.79 -5.52 -24.20
CA ASN A 304 -1.88 -6.93 -23.81
C ASN A 304 -3.31 -7.47 -23.89
N LYS A 305 -4.30 -6.71 -24.39
CA LYS A 305 -5.69 -7.14 -24.57
C LYS A 305 -6.31 -7.77 -23.32
N PHE A 306 -6.10 -7.16 -22.15
CA PHE A 306 -6.58 -7.70 -20.87
C PHE A 306 -8.09 -7.99 -20.87
N ALA A 307 -8.89 -7.15 -21.51
CA ALA A 307 -10.35 -7.32 -21.59
C ALA A 307 -10.79 -8.59 -22.36
N GLU A 308 -9.93 -9.14 -23.21
CA GLU A 308 -10.19 -10.35 -24.01
C GLU A 308 -9.84 -11.65 -23.27
N HIS A 309 -9.26 -11.57 -22.06
CA HIS A 309 -8.75 -12.72 -21.33
C HIS A 309 -9.41 -12.91 -19.95
N ILE A 310 -9.25 -14.09 -19.36
CA ILE A 310 -9.29 -14.29 -17.91
C ILE A 310 -7.89 -14.06 -17.37
N VAL A 311 -7.69 -12.99 -16.60
CA VAL A 311 -6.36 -12.59 -16.12
C VAL A 311 -6.10 -13.16 -14.73
N PHE A 312 -5.10 -14.04 -14.63
CA PHE A 312 -4.50 -14.50 -13.38
C PHE A 312 -3.34 -13.56 -13.01
N GLY A 313 -3.61 -12.65 -12.07
CA GLY A 313 -2.61 -11.75 -11.51
C GLY A 313 -1.75 -12.46 -10.46
N ILE A 314 -0.51 -12.77 -10.79
CA ILE A 314 0.43 -13.47 -9.93
C ILE A 314 1.44 -12.48 -9.36
N HIS A 315 1.63 -12.50 -8.04
CA HIS A 315 2.73 -11.79 -7.41
C HIS A 315 3.74 -12.77 -6.82
N ILE A 316 4.95 -12.79 -7.38
CA ILE A 316 6.08 -13.58 -6.88
C ILE A 316 7.04 -12.63 -6.18
N ARG A 317 7.13 -12.75 -4.85
CA ARG A 317 8.18 -12.10 -4.06
C ARG A 317 9.32 -13.10 -3.89
N ALA A 318 10.28 -13.09 -4.81
CA ALA A 318 11.43 -13.99 -4.74
C ALA A 318 12.36 -13.60 -3.58
N GLY A 319 12.46 -12.29 -3.33
CA GLY A 319 13.40 -11.75 -2.37
C GLY A 319 14.83 -11.70 -2.92
N ASN A 320 15.60 -10.75 -2.42
CA ASN A 320 16.90 -10.37 -2.95
C ASN A 320 18.04 -10.68 -1.96
N GLY A 321 17.97 -11.83 -1.29
CA GLY A 321 18.86 -12.13 -0.16
C GLY A 321 18.55 -11.31 1.09
N GLU A 322 17.32 -10.82 1.24
CA GLU A 322 16.86 -10.14 2.46
C GLU A 322 17.01 -11.08 3.66
N THR A 323 17.60 -10.57 4.73
CA THR A 323 17.80 -11.28 6.00
C THR A 323 16.84 -10.75 7.08
N GLY A 324 16.93 -11.29 8.30
CA GLY A 324 16.17 -10.77 9.44
C GLY A 324 14.69 -11.08 9.35
N ASP A 325 13.82 -10.05 9.39
CA ASP A 325 12.36 -10.23 9.44
C ASP A 325 11.80 -11.02 8.24
N PHE A 326 12.42 -10.90 7.06
CA PHE A 326 12.01 -11.63 5.87
C PHE A 326 12.23 -13.14 6.04
N THR A 327 13.44 -13.55 6.41
CA THR A 327 13.80 -14.96 6.69
C THR A 327 13.06 -15.50 7.91
N ASN A 328 12.98 -14.72 8.99
CA ASN A 328 12.33 -15.12 10.25
C ASN A 328 10.82 -15.38 10.08
N LYS A 329 10.19 -14.76 9.08
CA LYS A 329 8.78 -14.97 8.74
C LYS A 329 8.58 -15.98 7.60
N ASP A 330 9.63 -16.73 7.24
CA ASP A 330 9.59 -17.76 6.20
C ASP A 330 8.99 -17.27 4.87
N ARG A 331 9.31 -16.02 4.53
CA ARG A 331 8.91 -15.39 3.27
C ARG A 331 9.74 -15.81 2.05
N PRO A 332 11.01 -16.23 2.15
CA PRO A 332 11.76 -16.67 0.99
C PRO A 332 11.13 -17.89 0.30
N ILE A 333 11.34 -17.99 -1.00
CA ILE A 333 11.04 -19.21 -1.77
C ILE A 333 12.21 -20.18 -1.55
N ASN A 334 12.03 -21.13 -0.63
CA ASN A 334 13.05 -22.13 -0.27
C ASN A 334 13.01 -23.39 -1.14
N PHE A 335 12.54 -23.26 -2.39
CA PHE A 335 12.40 -24.36 -3.33
C PHE A 335 13.19 -24.06 -4.60
N ASP A 336 13.49 -25.09 -5.37
CA ASP A 336 13.94 -24.89 -6.75
C ASP A 336 12.91 -24.03 -7.50
N PRO A 337 13.31 -22.89 -8.10
CA PRO A 337 12.37 -21.98 -8.75
C PRO A 337 11.55 -22.62 -9.88
N LYS A 338 12.13 -23.56 -10.63
CA LYS A 338 11.42 -24.26 -11.71
C LYS A 338 10.33 -25.16 -11.12
N VAL A 339 10.68 -25.97 -10.12
CA VAL A 339 9.72 -26.86 -9.42
C VAL A 339 8.61 -26.05 -8.75
N PHE A 340 8.95 -24.92 -8.12
CA PHE A 340 7.98 -24.01 -7.51
C PHE A 340 6.98 -23.47 -8.53
N VAL A 341 7.47 -22.90 -9.64
CA VAL A 341 6.62 -22.35 -10.72
C VAL A 341 5.73 -23.43 -11.32
N LEU A 342 6.29 -24.61 -11.63
CA LEU A 342 5.52 -25.73 -12.17
C LEU A 342 4.37 -26.14 -11.23
N THR A 343 4.64 -26.21 -9.93
CA THR A 343 3.64 -26.59 -8.93
C THR A 343 2.53 -25.56 -8.86
N VAL A 344 2.88 -24.26 -8.86
CA VAL A 344 1.90 -23.18 -8.89
C VAL A 344 1.02 -23.27 -10.13
N LEU A 345 1.61 -23.40 -11.31
CA LEU A 345 0.87 -23.48 -12.58
C LEU A 345 -0.04 -24.71 -12.64
N LYS A 346 0.44 -25.89 -12.21
CA LYS A 346 -0.40 -27.09 -12.09
C LYS A 346 -1.60 -26.84 -11.21
N LYS A 347 -1.42 -26.20 -10.04
CA LYS A 347 -2.56 -25.87 -9.17
C LYS A 347 -3.51 -24.83 -9.77
N ILE A 348 -3.03 -23.87 -10.54
CA ILE A 348 -3.92 -22.95 -11.27
C ILE A 348 -4.76 -23.73 -12.28
N VAL A 349 -4.14 -24.59 -13.09
CA VAL A 349 -4.82 -25.38 -14.13
C VAL A 349 -5.82 -26.38 -13.51
N GLU A 350 -5.45 -27.02 -12.41
CA GLU A 350 -6.34 -27.92 -11.68
C GLU A 350 -7.55 -27.19 -11.08
N THR A 351 -7.34 -25.98 -10.54
CA THR A 351 -8.41 -25.18 -9.92
C THR A 351 -9.31 -24.52 -10.97
N TRP A 352 -8.73 -24.09 -12.09
CA TRP A 352 -9.40 -23.44 -13.20
C TRP A 352 -8.97 -24.06 -14.54
N PRO A 353 -9.56 -25.22 -14.91
CA PRO A 353 -9.26 -25.86 -16.19
C PRO A 353 -9.54 -24.91 -17.37
N PRO A 354 -8.66 -24.84 -18.39
CA PRO A 354 -8.84 -23.92 -19.52
C PRO A 354 -10.23 -24.00 -20.16
N ASP A 355 -10.76 -25.20 -20.32
CA ASP A 355 -12.07 -25.46 -20.95
C ASP A 355 -13.26 -24.98 -20.11
N SER A 356 -13.04 -24.68 -18.83
CA SER A 356 -14.07 -24.14 -17.93
C SER A 356 -14.17 -22.61 -17.95
N LEU A 357 -13.21 -21.93 -18.57
CA LEU A 357 -13.12 -20.48 -18.58
C LEU A 357 -13.91 -19.88 -19.73
N SER A 358 -14.60 -18.76 -19.48
CA SER A 358 -15.40 -18.07 -20.50
C SER A 358 -14.56 -17.29 -21.52
N LYS A 359 -13.27 -17.08 -21.25
CA LYS A 359 -12.31 -16.40 -22.12
C LYS A 359 -10.95 -17.11 -22.03
N PRO A 360 -10.06 -16.95 -23.02
CA PRO A 360 -8.70 -17.46 -22.95
C PRO A 360 -7.96 -16.96 -21.70
N PRO A 361 -7.22 -17.81 -20.99
CA PRO A 361 -6.46 -17.41 -19.81
C PRO A 361 -5.18 -16.63 -20.18
N MET A 362 -4.78 -15.71 -19.32
CA MET A 362 -3.53 -14.95 -19.37
C MET A 362 -2.94 -14.84 -17.97
N ILE A 363 -1.61 -14.79 -17.86
CA ILE A 363 -0.91 -14.47 -16.62
C ILE A 363 -0.40 -13.04 -16.68
N PHE A 364 -0.74 -12.22 -15.69
CA PHE A 364 0.00 -11.00 -15.39
C PHE A 364 0.97 -11.28 -14.23
N LEU A 365 2.27 -11.07 -14.46
CA LEU A 365 3.31 -11.32 -13.46
C LEU A 365 3.83 -10.00 -12.86
N ALA A 366 3.62 -9.83 -11.56
CA ALA A 366 4.32 -8.85 -10.73
C ALA A 366 5.43 -9.57 -9.94
N THR A 367 6.69 -9.22 -10.17
CA THR A 367 7.83 -9.89 -9.55
C THR A 367 8.98 -8.92 -9.32
N ASP A 368 9.75 -9.15 -8.27
CA ASP A 368 11.03 -8.47 -8.05
C ASP A 368 12.22 -9.17 -8.73
N ASP A 369 11.99 -10.35 -9.32
CA ASP A 369 13.01 -11.12 -10.03
C ASP A 369 12.52 -11.45 -11.46
N PRO A 370 13.13 -10.86 -12.52
CA PRO A 370 12.67 -11.01 -13.90
C PRO A 370 12.82 -12.43 -14.43
N LYS A 371 13.65 -13.30 -13.83
CA LYS A 371 13.85 -14.67 -14.30
C LYS A 371 12.56 -15.50 -14.24
N TYR A 372 11.64 -15.16 -13.34
CA TYR A 372 10.36 -15.86 -13.19
C TYR A 372 9.47 -15.75 -14.41
N ARG A 373 9.64 -14.71 -15.25
CA ARG A 373 8.91 -14.62 -16.52
C ARG A 373 9.27 -15.78 -17.45
N MET A 374 10.57 -16.01 -17.65
CA MET A 374 11.05 -17.10 -18.50
C MET A 374 10.69 -18.46 -17.91
N LEU A 375 10.84 -18.63 -16.60
CA LEU A 375 10.43 -19.86 -15.93
C LEU A 375 8.93 -20.16 -16.13
N ILE A 376 8.05 -19.16 -16.03
CA ILE A 376 6.62 -19.37 -16.27
C ILE A 376 6.36 -19.76 -17.72
N LEU A 377 6.99 -19.11 -18.70
CA LEU A 377 6.85 -19.45 -20.12
C LEU A 377 7.28 -20.90 -20.40
N ASP A 378 8.48 -21.28 -19.94
CA ASP A 378 9.03 -22.63 -20.11
C ASP A 378 8.11 -23.69 -19.47
N GLN A 379 7.55 -23.39 -18.29
CA GLN A 379 6.66 -24.33 -17.59
C GLN A 379 5.24 -24.39 -18.17
N LEU A 380 4.74 -23.31 -18.78
CA LEU A 380 3.51 -23.36 -19.56
C LEU A 380 3.68 -24.26 -20.80
N GLU A 381 4.80 -24.12 -21.52
CA GLU A 381 5.12 -24.98 -22.66
C GLU A 381 5.24 -26.46 -22.25
N GLU A 382 5.92 -26.74 -21.13
CA GLU A 382 6.05 -28.10 -20.57
C GLU A 382 4.69 -28.72 -20.19
N LEU A 383 3.70 -27.89 -19.82
CA LEU A 383 2.32 -28.31 -19.55
C LEU A 383 1.44 -28.39 -20.82
N GLY A 384 1.99 -28.07 -22.01
CA GLY A 384 1.24 -28.03 -23.26
C GLY A 384 0.27 -26.85 -23.36
N LEU A 385 0.56 -25.75 -22.65
CA LEU A 385 -0.28 -24.54 -22.59
C LEU A 385 0.39 -23.37 -23.33
N SER A 386 -0.43 -22.53 -23.97
CA SER A 386 0.02 -21.36 -24.73
C SER A 386 -0.47 -20.03 -24.14
N TRP A 387 -0.60 -19.96 -22.82
CA TRP A 387 -1.14 -18.78 -22.14
C TRP A 387 -0.17 -17.59 -22.27
N PRO A 388 -0.64 -16.40 -22.68
CA PRO A 388 0.22 -15.21 -22.69
C PRO A 388 0.68 -14.86 -21.28
N VAL A 389 1.94 -14.40 -21.16
CA VAL A 389 2.52 -13.91 -19.92
C VAL A 389 2.90 -12.44 -20.09
N ALA A 390 2.09 -11.56 -19.53
CA ALA A 390 2.31 -10.13 -19.52
C ALA A 390 3.11 -9.73 -18.27
N LEU A 391 4.13 -8.88 -18.45
CA LEU A 391 4.92 -8.28 -17.39
C LEU A 391 5.13 -6.81 -17.74
N LEU A 392 4.87 -5.91 -16.79
CA LEU A 392 5.21 -4.51 -16.98
C LEU A 392 6.73 -4.38 -16.81
N GLU A 393 7.43 -3.99 -17.88
CA GLU A 393 8.89 -3.83 -17.82
C GLU A 393 9.28 -2.77 -16.79
N GLN A 394 10.20 -3.15 -15.91
CA GLN A 394 10.73 -2.36 -14.81
C GLN A 394 12.25 -2.38 -14.86
N GLU A 395 12.87 -1.29 -14.40
CA GLU A 395 14.31 -1.25 -14.22
C GLU A 395 14.65 -1.92 -12.88
N PHE A 396 15.25 -3.11 -12.93
CA PHE A 396 15.71 -3.81 -11.74
C PHE A 396 17.11 -3.34 -11.37
N MET A 397 17.37 -3.09 -10.09
CA MET A 397 18.75 -2.94 -9.64
C MET A 397 19.49 -4.28 -9.75
N GLU A 398 20.82 -4.27 -9.81
CA GLU A 398 21.67 -5.48 -9.96
C GLU A 398 21.39 -6.59 -8.93
N SER A 399 20.88 -6.23 -7.75
CA SER A 399 20.52 -7.19 -6.69
C SER A 399 19.10 -7.76 -6.80
N GLY A 400 18.31 -7.40 -7.81
CA GLY A 400 16.92 -7.83 -7.94
C GLY A 400 15.98 -7.18 -6.92
N VAL A 401 16.32 -5.98 -6.43
CA VAL A 401 15.40 -5.16 -5.64
C VAL A 401 14.94 -3.98 -6.47
N LEU A 402 13.67 -3.61 -6.30
CA LEU A 402 13.15 -2.34 -6.79
C LEU A 402 13.63 -1.17 -5.91
N LEU A 403 13.88 -1.37 -4.61
CA LEU A 403 14.30 -0.28 -3.70
C LEU A 403 15.63 -0.56 -2.98
N GLY A 404 16.59 0.35 -3.16
CA GLY A 404 17.90 0.32 -2.50
C GLY A 404 17.88 0.80 -1.05
N ALA A 405 19.04 0.92 -0.41
CA ALA A 405 19.15 1.41 0.97
C ALA A 405 18.63 2.86 1.14
N ASN A 406 18.77 3.69 0.11
CA ASN A 406 18.16 5.03 0.01
C ASN A 406 16.75 4.94 -0.58
N ARG A 407 15.86 4.24 0.14
CA ARG A 407 14.53 3.83 -0.33
C ARG A 407 13.64 4.95 -0.85
N ASP A 408 13.79 6.18 -0.35
CA ASP A 408 12.84 7.27 -0.63
C ASP A 408 13.32 8.23 -1.74
N SER A 409 14.54 8.07 -2.29
CA SER A 409 15.04 8.96 -3.35
C SER A 409 14.67 8.51 -4.76
N ASP A 410 14.34 7.23 -4.93
CA ASP A 410 14.01 6.66 -6.23
C ASP A 410 12.49 6.58 -6.42
N VAL A 411 11.91 7.71 -6.82
CA VAL A 411 10.46 7.87 -7.02
C VAL A 411 9.93 6.93 -8.11
N ASP A 412 10.72 6.64 -9.14
CA ASP A 412 10.30 5.77 -10.24
C ASP A 412 10.05 4.34 -9.79
N GLN A 413 10.88 3.82 -8.89
CA GLN A 413 10.69 2.48 -8.32
C GLN A 413 9.40 2.36 -7.50
N TRP A 414 9.01 3.43 -6.80
CA TRP A 414 7.70 3.47 -6.13
C TRP A 414 6.55 3.47 -7.12
N HIS A 415 6.70 4.16 -8.25
CA HIS A 415 5.73 4.12 -9.33
C HIS A 415 5.63 2.74 -9.97
N PHE A 416 6.73 2.04 -10.21
CA PHE A 416 6.73 0.68 -10.76
C PHE A 416 6.00 -0.29 -9.85
N MET A 417 6.34 -0.31 -8.57
CA MET A 417 5.62 -1.12 -7.57
C MET A 417 4.13 -0.79 -7.53
N PHE A 418 3.75 0.49 -7.56
CA PHE A 418 2.33 0.86 -7.52
C PHE A 418 1.60 0.50 -8.81
N GLN A 419 2.25 0.59 -9.97
CA GLN A 419 1.68 0.17 -11.26
C GLN A 419 1.33 -1.31 -11.24
N ASP A 420 2.24 -2.15 -10.75
CA ASP A 420 1.97 -3.59 -10.58
C ASP A 420 0.78 -3.83 -9.65
N MET A 421 0.70 -3.14 -8.51
CA MET A 421 -0.46 -3.25 -7.62
C MET A 421 -1.77 -2.86 -8.32
N VAL A 422 -1.75 -1.80 -9.13
CA VAL A 422 -2.93 -1.37 -9.88
C VAL A 422 -3.28 -2.37 -10.97
N ILE A 423 -2.33 -2.91 -11.73
CA ILE A 423 -2.59 -3.92 -12.76
C ILE A 423 -3.11 -5.21 -12.13
N LEU A 424 -2.52 -5.67 -11.02
CA LEU A 424 -3.07 -6.78 -10.22
C LEU A 424 -4.50 -6.50 -9.79
N SER A 425 -4.82 -5.24 -9.42
CA SER A 425 -6.19 -4.85 -9.07
C SER A 425 -7.19 -4.92 -10.23
N TYR A 426 -6.72 -5.04 -11.48
CA TYR A 426 -7.53 -5.25 -12.66
C TYR A 426 -7.77 -6.73 -13.00
N ALA A 427 -6.94 -7.64 -12.50
CA ALA A 427 -7.06 -9.08 -12.73
C ALA A 427 -8.43 -9.65 -12.34
N ASP A 428 -8.84 -10.76 -12.97
CA ASP A 428 -10.04 -11.51 -12.59
C ASP A 428 -9.78 -12.32 -11.31
N VAL A 429 -8.57 -12.87 -11.18
CA VAL A 429 -8.11 -13.59 -10.00
C VAL A 429 -6.73 -13.10 -9.61
N VAL A 430 -6.55 -12.69 -8.36
CA VAL A 430 -5.24 -12.35 -7.77
C VAL A 430 -4.74 -13.52 -6.93
N LEU A 431 -3.55 -14.02 -7.25
CA LEU A 431 -2.91 -15.15 -6.60
C LEU A 431 -1.76 -14.69 -5.69
N ALA A 432 -1.97 -14.81 -4.38
CA ALA A 432 -0.98 -14.54 -3.36
C ALA A 432 -0.23 -15.84 -3.01
N ILE A 433 0.88 -16.11 -3.69
CA ILE A 433 1.60 -17.38 -3.51
C ILE A 433 2.36 -17.45 -2.18
N LYS A 434 2.78 -16.29 -1.67
CA LYS A 434 3.37 -16.13 -0.33
C LYS A 434 2.75 -14.91 0.34
N TYR A 435 2.82 -14.87 1.67
CA TYR A 435 2.36 -13.71 2.44
C TYR A 435 3.07 -12.45 1.98
N SER A 436 2.30 -11.46 1.50
CA SER A 436 2.81 -10.16 1.12
C SER A 436 1.76 -9.08 1.32
N SER A 437 2.10 -8.02 2.06
CA SER A 437 1.24 -6.83 2.16
C SER A 437 1.02 -6.16 0.79
N PHE A 438 1.85 -6.48 -0.21
CA PHE A 438 1.70 -6.00 -1.58
C PHE A 438 0.39 -6.48 -2.22
N THR A 439 0.10 -7.78 -2.17
CA THR A 439 -1.17 -8.32 -2.70
C THR A 439 -2.34 -8.07 -1.77
N GLN A 440 -2.10 -8.09 -0.45
CA GLN A 440 -3.14 -8.02 0.58
C GLN A 440 -3.69 -6.60 0.85
N SER A 441 -3.11 -5.57 0.22
CA SER A 441 -3.59 -4.18 0.36
C SER A 441 -4.53 -3.82 -0.79
N LEU A 442 -4.05 -3.01 -1.74
CA LEU A 442 -4.86 -2.50 -2.85
C LEU A 442 -5.41 -3.62 -3.75
N PRO A 443 -4.61 -4.62 -4.22
CA PRO A 443 -5.12 -5.64 -5.14
C PRO A 443 -6.27 -6.45 -4.55
N ALA A 444 -6.05 -7.10 -3.40
CA ALA A 444 -7.04 -7.91 -2.70
C ALA A 444 -8.34 -7.13 -2.42
N SER A 445 -8.21 -5.91 -1.89
CA SER A 445 -9.37 -5.10 -1.53
C SER A 445 -10.22 -4.72 -2.73
N ILE A 446 -9.59 -4.38 -3.86
CA ILE A 446 -10.32 -4.00 -5.07
C ILE A 446 -10.99 -5.22 -5.71
N VAL A 447 -10.26 -6.31 -5.95
CA VAL A 447 -10.84 -7.47 -6.66
C VAL A 447 -11.98 -8.11 -5.88
N MET A 448 -11.82 -8.28 -4.56
CA MET A 448 -12.89 -8.78 -3.68
C MET A 448 -13.95 -7.74 -3.30
N GLY A 449 -13.73 -6.46 -3.60
CA GLY A 449 -14.70 -5.39 -3.35
C GLY A 449 -15.61 -5.10 -4.53
N ARG A 450 -15.28 -5.56 -5.75
CA ARG A 450 -16.15 -5.42 -6.93
C ARG A 450 -17.51 -6.09 -6.70
N PRO A 451 -18.63 -5.52 -7.19
CA PRO A 451 -19.91 -6.21 -7.18
C PRO A 451 -19.81 -7.60 -7.84
N LEU A 452 -20.44 -8.62 -7.24
CA LEU A 452 -20.36 -10.00 -7.77
C LEU A 452 -20.83 -10.11 -9.23
N ALA A 453 -21.81 -9.30 -9.62
CA ALA A 453 -22.33 -9.27 -11.00
C ALA A 453 -21.32 -8.73 -12.03
N GLU A 454 -20.27 -8.02 -11.59
CA GLU A 454 -19.22 -7.48 -12.45
C GLU A 454 -18.01 -8.42 -12.57
N ARG A 455 -17.98 -9.54 -11.83
CA ARG A 455 -16.83 -10.45 -11.80
C ARG A 455 -17.03 -11.61 -12.76
N THR A 456 -16.00 -11.89 -13.57
CA THR A 456 -15.97 -13.09 -14.42
C THR A 456 -15.72 -14.35 -13.58
N ILE A 457 -14.87 -14.26 -12.56
CA ILE A 457 -14.59 -15.31 -11.59
C ILE A 457 -15.06 -14.84 -10.21
N LYS A 458 -15.93 -15.64 -9.57
CA LYS A 458 -16.51 -15.31 -8.25
C LYS A 458 -15.41 -15.16 -7.18
N ASP A 459 -14.51 -16.12 -7.19
CA ASP A 459 -13.38 -16.27 -6.27
C ASP A 459 -12.17 -15.48 -6.78
N SER A 460 -12.19 -14.17 -6.57
CA SER A 460 -11.28 -13.22 -7.21
C SER A 460 -9.94 -13.03 -6.48
N PHE A 461 -9.76 -13.61 -5.29
CA PHE A 461 -8.50 -13.58 -4.55
C PHE A 461 -8.23 -14.96 -3.95
N CYS A 462 -7.04 -15.50 -4.18
CA CYS A 462 -6.65 -16.81 -3.66
C CYS A 462 -5.24 -16.79 -3.06
N GLU A 463 -5.06 -17.54 -1.98
CA GLU A 463 -3.79 -17.71 -1.29
C GLU A 463 -3.29 -19.14 -1.50
N PHE A 464 -1.99 -19.28 -1.78
CA PHE A 464 -1.36 -20.60 -1.79
C PHE A 464 -0.77 -20.86 -0.42
N ILE A 465 -1.22 -21.94 0.21
CA ILE A 465 -0.76 -22.39 1.52
C ILE A 465 0.16 -23.58 1.29
N ASP A 466 1.40 -23.43 1.73
CA ASP A 466 2.41 -24.47 1.70
C ASP A 466 2.18 -25.45 2.86
N VAL A 467 1.45 -26.54 2.61
CA VAL A 467 1.08 -27.50 3.65
C VAL A 467 2.23 -28.44 4.05
N THR A 468 3.36 -28.37 3.36
CA THR A 468 4.58 -29.08 3.79
C THR A 468 5.13 -28.57 5.12
N LYS A 469 4.70 -27.37 5.54
CA LYS A 469 5.22 -26.66 6.72
C LYS A 469 4.27 -26.64 7.92
N GLU A 470 3.14 -27.35 7.89
CA GLU A 470 2.22 -27.34 9.04
C GLU A 470 2.90 -27.86 10.32
N GLU A 471 2.91 -27.00 11.34
CA GLU A 471 3.50 -27.21 12.67
C GLU A 471 2.96 -28.52 13.29
N GLY A 472 3.77 -29.58 13.25
CA GLY A 472 3.42 -30.87 13.88
C GLY A 472 3.69 -32.09 13.02
N SER A 473 3.83 -31.92 11.70
CA SER A 473 4.44 -32.96 10.88
C SER A 473 5.94 -32.96 11.16
N PRO A 474 6.55 -34.07 11.62
CA PRO A 474 7.99 -34.15 11.79
C PRO A 474 8.60 -33.90 10.41
N VAL A 475 9.17 -32.70 10.24
CA VAL A 475 9.89 -32.29 9.04
C VAL A 475 11.09 -33.22 8.93
N THR A 476 10.90 -34.35 8.26
CA THR A 476 12.00 -35.18 7.81
C THR A 476 12.76 -34.34 6.81
N VAL A 477 13.98 -33.95 7.21
CA VAL A 477 14.89 -33.02 6.54
C VAL A 477 15.44 -33.64 5.25
N PHE A 478 14.58 -34.09 4.34
CA PHE A 478 14.92 -34.37 2.95
C PHE A 478 14.57 -33.12 2.12
N ALA A 479 15.19 -32.01 2.51
CA ALA A 479 14.80 -30.64 2.15
C ALA A 479 15.24 -30.19 0.74
N ASN A 480 15.75 -31.08 -0.12
CA ASN A 480 16.33 -30.66 -1.40
C ASN A 480 15.63 -31.19 -2.65
N GLU A 481 14.67 -32.11 -2.55
CA GLU A 481 14.09 -32.75 -3.75
C GLU A 481 12.56 -32.85 -3.78
N THR A 482 11.88 -32.49 -2.69
CA THR A 482 10.41 -32.57 -2.66
C THR A 482 9.79 -31.27 -3.16
N ALA A 483 8.94 -31.39 -4.18
CA ALA A 483 8.14 -30.28 -4.67
C ALA A 483 7.24 -29.74 -3.54
N PRO A 484 6.98 -28.41 -3.49
CA PRO A 484 6.02 -27.89 -2.54
C PRO A 484 4.65 -28.53 -2.76
N ILE A 485 3.91 -28.72 -1.68
CA ILE A 485 2.51 -29.12 -1.73
C ILE A 485 1.70 -27.88 -1.38
N PHE A 486 1.00 -27.34 -2.38
CA PHE A 486 0.16 -26.17 -2.20
C PHE A 486 -1.31 -26.56 -2.12
N GLU A 487 -1.99 -26.00 -1.13
CA GLU A 487 -3.44 -25.82 -1.14
C GLU A 487 -3.79 -24.41 -1.60
N VAL A 488 -4.83 -24.29 -2.42
CA VAL A 488 -5.33 -23.01 -2.91
C VAL A 488 -6.59 -22.66 -2.14
N HIS A 489 -6.52 -21.59 -1.35
CA HIS A 489 -7.64 -21.07 -0.56
C HIS A 489 -8.16 -19.81 -1.21
N CYS A 490 -9.38 -19.88 -1.73
CA CYS A 490 -9.98 -18.80 -2.50
C CYS A 490 -11.12 -18.10 -1.75
N TYR A 491 -11.26 -16.81 -2.01
CA TYR A 491 -12.18 -15.92 -1.31
C TYR A 491 -12.98 -15.06 -2.29
N ASP A 492 -14.29 -15.07 -2.10
CA ASP A 492 -15.25 -14.25 -2.85
C ASP A 492 -15.55 -12.91 -2.14
N GLN A 493 -15.16 -12.75 -0.87
CA GLN A 493 -15.43 -11.56 -0.09
C GLN A 493 -14.27 -11.22 0.86
N VAL A 494 -13.98 -9.93 1.01
CA VAL A 494 -12.95 -9.43 1.95
C VAL A 494 -13.26 -9.86 3.39
N MET A 495 -14.54 -9.85 3.79
CA MET A 495 -14.95 -10.30 5.12
C MET A 495 -14.62 -11.78 5.34
N ARG A 496 -14.89 -12.62 4.34
CA ARG A 496 -14.57 -14.05 4.40
C ARG A 496 -13.07 -14.27 4.56
N TRP A 497 -12.28 -13.59 3.74
CA TRP A 497 -10.82 -13.61 3.83
C TRP A 497 -10.32 -13.09 5.19
N CYS A 498 -10.88 -12.00 5.71
CA CYS A 498 -10.48 -11.46 6.99
C CYS A 498 -10.81 -12.39 8.17
N CYS A 499 -12.00 -13.01 8.17
CA CYS A 499 -12.51 -13.75 9.32
C CYS A 499 -12.05 -15.21 9.37
N TRP A 500 -11.90 -15.87 8.21
CA TRP A 500 -11.66 -17.31 8.15
C TRP A 500 -10.25 -17.72 7.80
N ASN A 501 -9.32 -16.78 7.57
CA ASN A 501 -7.96 -17.16 7.25
C ASN A 501 -7.32 -17.91 8.44
N PRO A 502 -7.07 -19.24 8.31
CA PRO A 502 -6.50 -20.05 9.38
C PRO A 502 -5.05 -19.64 9.68
N ASN A 503 -4.43 -18.91 8.76
CA ASN A 503 -3.04 -18.53 8.83
C ASN A 503 -2.84 -17.42 9.89
N LYS A 504 -2.18 -17.77 11.00
CA LYS A 504 -1.91 -16.90 12.18
C LYS A 504 -1.28 -15.55 11.81
N THR A 505 -0.62 -15.47 10.65
CA THR A 505 0.06 -14.27 10.15
C THR A 505 -0.89 -13.10 9.88
N HIS A 506 -2.12 -13.36 9.42
CA HIS A 506 -3.11 -12.30 9.13
C HIS A 506 -3.70 -11.66 10.38
N LYS A 507 -3.86 -12.44 11.46
CA LYS A 507 -4.37 -11.94 12.75
C LYS A 507 -3.53 -10.78 13.30
N LYS A 508 -2.23 -10.68 12.94
CA LYS A 508 -1.36 -9.58 13.36
C LYS A 508 -1.64 -8.25 12.64
N ALA A 509 -2.06 -8.27 11.37
CA ALA A 509 -2.33 -7.03 10.62
C ALA A 509 -3.61 -6.33 11.13
N LEU A 510 -4.61 -7.13 11.50
CA LEU A 510 -5.96 -6.70 11.94
C LEU A 510 -6.09 -6.45 13.44
N LYS A 511 -5.13 -6.92 14.26
CA LYS A 511 -5.08 -6.67 15.71
C LYS A 511 -5.13 -5.19 16.12
N PHE A 512 -4.90 -4.28 15.18
CA PHE A 512 -4.85 -2.83 15.43
C PHE A 512 -6.23 -2.14 15.36
N THR A 513 -7.32 -2.88 15.07
CA THR A 513 -8.66 -2.29 14.87
C THR A 513 -9.70 -2.70 15.92
N THR A 514 -9.33 -3.51 16.92
CA THR A 514 -10.26 -3.92 17.98
C THR A 514 -10.68 -2.76 18.88
N LEU A 515 -11.91 -2.81 19.40
CA LEU A 515 -12.49 -1.78 20.28
C LEU A 515 -11.66 -1.57 21.57
N GLU A 516 -11.00 -2.63 22.08
CA GLU A 516 -10.06 -2.53 23.21
C GLU A 516 -8.87 -1.60 22.91
N TYR A 517 -8.37 -1.61 21.67
CA TYR A 517 -7.33 -0.68 21.23
C TYR A 517 -7.86 0.76 21.16
N GLN A 518 -9.12 0.97 20.78
CA GLN A 518 -9.75 2.31 20.74
C GLN A 518 -9.80 2.98 22.12
N THR A 519 -9.94 2.20 23.19
CA THR A 519 -9.88 2.69 24.57
C THR A 519 -8.46 2.84 25.13
N GLN A 520 -7.45 2.21 24.50
CA GLN A 520 -6.06 2.14 24.96
C GLN A 520 -5.09 2.92 24.08
N PHE A 521 -5.47 4.09 23.55
CA PHE A 521 -4.54 5.03 22.92
C PHE A 521 -4.05 6.15 23.86
N PRO A 522 -3.36 5.89 25.00
CA PRO A 522 -2.75 6.96 25.80
C PRO A 522 -1.54 7.62 25.09
N ASN A 523 -1.02 7.01 24.02
CA ASN A 523 0.08 7.55 23.21
C ASN A 523 -0.40 8.32 21.96
N MET A 524 -1.70 8.56 21.82
CA MET A 524 -2.19 9.49 20.80
C MET A 524 -1.84 10.91 21.26
N THR A 525 -0.76 11.47 20.73
CA THR A 525 -0.43 12.86 21.03
C THR A 525 -1.44 13.75 20.30
N VAL A 526 -2.51 14.11 21.00
CA VAL A 526 -3.47 15.11 20.53
C VAL A 526 -2.85 16.47 20.79
N TYR A 527 -2.34 17.08 19.73
CA TYR A 527 -1.86 18.46 19.80
C TYR A 527 -3.08 19.39 19.64
N ASN A 528 -3.49 20.02 20.73
CA ASN A 528 -4.43 21.14 20.70
C ASN A 528 -3.62 22.42 20.44
N PHE A 529 -3.62 22.93 19.21
CA PHE A 529 -3.09 24.27 18.96
C PHE A 529 -4.14 25.30 19.39
N ALA A 530 -3.73 26.31 20.15
CA ALA A 530 -4.62 27.39 20.57
C ALA A 530 -5.18 28.13 19.35
N LYS A 531 -6.42 28.62 19.46
CA LYS A 531 -7.26 29.15 18.36
C LYS A 531 -6.64 30.29 17.53
N ASN A 532 -5.49 30.84 17.91
CA ASN A 532 -4.80 31.97 17.27
C ASN A 532 -3.28 31.77 17.08
N GLU A 533 -2.73 30.58 17.36
CA GLU A 533 -1.31 30.29 17.07
C GLU A 533 -1.21 29.51 15.76
N TYR A 534 -1.40 30.22 14.65
CA TYR A 534 -1.04 29.69 13.34
C TYR A 534 0.22 30.42 12.89
N LEU A 535 1.34 29.70 12.93
CA LEU A 535 2.48 30.04 12.09
C LEU A 535 1.99 29.83 10.65
N SER A 536 2.01 30.90 9.84
CA SER A 536 1.89 30.69 8.39
C SER A 536 2.97 29.69 7.95
N PHE A 537 2.76 28.98 6.84
CA PHE A 537 3.75 28.05 6.30
C PHE A 537 5.15 28.69 6.21
N GLU A 538 5.21 30.00 5.96
CA GLU A 538 6.42 30.83 5.91
C GLU A 538 6.97 31.17 7.32
N THR A 539 6.11 31.39 8.31
CA THR A 539 6.53 31.70 9.71
C THR A 539 7.07 30.47 10.45
N ALA A 540 6.55 29.27 10.14
CA ALA A 540 7.07 28.02 10.70
C ALA A 540 8.50 27.73 10.22
N LEU A 541 8.84 28.15 8.99
CA LEU A 541 10.19 28.04 8.41
C LEU A 541 11.21 28.96 9.11
N GLY A 542 10.78 30.12 9.60
CA GLY A 542 11.68 31.13 10.19
C GLY A 542 12.06 30.86 11.66
N GLN A 543 11.21 30.18 12.44
CA GLN A 543 11.44 30.02 13.88
C GLN A 543 12.42 28.87 14.23
N THR A 544 12.67 27.91 13.34
CA THR A 544 13.60 26.79 13.62
C THR A 544 15.08 27.20 13.52
N LEU A 545 15.39 28.33 12.90
CA LEU A 545 16.77 28.83 12.73
C LEU A 545 17.20 29.83 13.81
N GLY A 546 16.33 30.14 14.77
CA GLY A 546 16.58 31.17 15.78
C GLY A 546 16.39 30.67 17.20
N LYS A 547 17.51 30.29 17.84
CA LYS A 547 17.73 30.15 19.29
C LYS A 547 17.43 28.77 19.90
N ARG A 548 18.51 28.11 20.35
CA ARG A 548 18.66 27.67 21.76
C ARG A 548 20.15 27.50 22.11
N LYS A 549 20.67 28.47 22.87
CA LYS A 549 21.78 28.27 23.81
C LYS A 549 21.28 27.29 24.87
N LEU A 550 21.97 26.16 25.02
CA LEU A 550 21.77 25.22 26.13
C LEU A 550 22.50 25.75 27.36
N SER A 551 21.75 26.07 28.42
CA SER A 551 22.28 26.27 29.77
C SER A 551 22.20 24.94 30.51
N TYR A 552 23.35 24.45 30.97
CA TYR A 552 23.45 23.32 31.89
C TYR A 552 22.82 23.68 33.24
N VAL A 553 21.93 22.83 33.77
CA VAL A 553 21.58 22.81 35.19
C VAL A 553 22.29 21.62 35.82
N LYS A 554 23.23 21.95 36.71
CA LYS A 554 23.92 21.05 37.63
C LYS A 554 22.97 20.83 38.81
N VAL A 555 22.68 19.57 39.16
CA VAL A 555 22.03 19.24 40.43
C VAL A 555 23.05 18.44 41.26
N LEU A 556 23.11 18.82 42.54
CA LEU A 556 24.04 18.40 43.59
C LEU A 556 24.16 16.89 43.76
#